data_AF-A0A6P0NA30-F1
#
_entry.id   AF-A0A6P0NA30-F1
#
_cell.length_a   1.000
_cell.length_b   1.000
_cell.length_c   1.000
_cell.angle_alpha   90.00
_cell.angle_beta   90.00
_cell.angle_gamma   90.00
#
_symmetry.space_group_name_H-M   'P 1'
#
loop_
_entity.id
_entity.type
_entity.pdbx_description
1 polymer ?
#
loop_
_entity_poly.entity_id
_entity_poly.type
_entity_poly.pdbx_seq_one_letter_code
_entity_poly.pdbx_strand_id
1 'polypeptide(L)'
;MTFSSLTVSLKPEITLSPVDGNILLQSSRRKLTFHQPEPGLKTALDALKQGTQTPEQLQTLVLETDGTQVREKFDAYLNRLIELGWICHAIPPSSPELSPLAIAIPMVGDYYFDCPEIDWDAIAFTLSRFAYLHQVEGEMVLESPLTKGKIKFSDWRGPGLVSQLSQPQTAASLSQEIPGITEEIAQQFLSLLFAAQMLSASFASPVEEDEEFESEEATPPLVFWEFHDLLFHSRSRLGRHNNPLGAIFPYVGKIDP
;
A
#
# COMPACT_ATOMS: atom_id res chain seq x y z
N MET A 1 -13.12 4.09 -6.78
CA MET A 1 -11.84 3.46 -6.38
C MET A 1 -11.59 2.27 -7.27
N THR A 2 -10.63 2.40 -8.17
CA THR A 2 -10.20 1.41 -9.18
C THR A 2 -9.14 0.49 -8.58
N PHE A 3 -9.52 -0.28 -7.57
CA PHE A 3 -8.66 -1.28 -6.90
C PHE A 3 -9.31 -2.66 -6.87
N SER A 4 -10.08 -2.98 -7.92
CA SER A 4 -10.90 -4.19 -7.98
C SER A 4 -10.11 -5.48 -7.77
N SER A 5 -8.81 -5.48 -8.09
CA SER A 5 -7.93 -6.66 -8.02
C SER A 5 -7.08 -6.77 -6.76
N LEU A 6 -6.98 -5.73 -5.91
CA LEU A 6 -6.19 -5.78 -4.68
C LEU A 6 -7.05 -6.20 -3.48
N THR A 7 -6.50 -7.08 -2.64
CA THR A 7 -7.12 -7.41 -1.36
C THR A 7 -6.85 -6.33 -0.32
N VAL A 8 -7.79 -6.14 0.60
CA VAL A 8 -7.68 -5.17 1.69
C VAL A 8 -7.72 -5.87 3.05
N SER A 9 -6.90 -5.40 3.98
CA SER A 9 -6.82 -5.93 5.34
C SER A 9 -6.62 -4.85 6.39
N LEU A 10 -7.06 -5.11 7.62
CA LEU A 10 -6.66 -4.27 8.75
C LEU A 10 -5.16 -4.38 8.98
N LYS A 11 -4.51 -3.24 9.23
CA LYS A 11 -3.11 -3.20 9.65
C LYS A 11 -2.94 -4.05 10.93
N PRO A 12 -1.86 -4.84 11.08
CA PRO A 12 -1.71 -5.79 12.20
C PRO A 12 -1.84 -5.19 13.60
N GLU A 13 -1.52 -3.90 13.74
CA GLU A 13 -1.61 -3.15 15.00
C GLU A 13 -3.07 -2.81 15.41
N ILE A 14 -4.04 -2.99 14.50
CA ILE A 14 -5.44 -2.67 14.72
C ILE A 14 -6.17 -3.90 15.25
N THR A 15 -6.69 -3.78 16.47
CA THR A 15 -7.49 -4.84 17.07
C THR A 15 -8.97 -4.65 16.75
N LEU A 16 -9.62 -5.72 16.29
CA LEU A 16 -11.08 -5.83 16.16
C LEU A 16 -11.59 -6.75 17.26
N SER A 17 -12.44 -6.21 18.16
CA SER A 17 -13.03 -6.94 19.29
C SER A 17 -14.52 -6.65 19.45
N PRO A 18 -15.38 -7.66 19.65
CA PRO A 18 -16.78 -7.46 19.99
C PRO A 18 -16.93 -7.01 21.46
N VAL A 19 -17.80 -6.03 21.73
CA VAL A 19 -18.09 -5.51 23.08
C VAL A 19 -19.58 -5.17 23.19
N ASP A 20 -20.34 -5.89 24.02
CA ASP A 20 -21.76 -5.63 24.32
C ASP A 20 -22.65 -5.41 23.07
N GLY A 21 -22.47 -6.25 22.04
CA GLY A 21 -23.21 -6.14 20.77
C GLY A 21 -22.67 -5.09 19.79
N ASN A 22 -21.62 -4.36 20.17
CA ASN A 22 -20.88 -3.43 19.33
C ASN A 22 -19.59 -4.08 18.82
N ILE A 23 -18.96 -3.46 17.82
CA ILE A 23 -17.60 -3.81 17.36
C ILE A 23 -16.67 -2.64 17.61
N LEU A 24 -15.59 -2.88 18.34
CA LEU A 24 -14.54 -1.91 18.62
C LEU A 24 -13.32 -2.19 17.73
N LEU A 25 -12.95 -1.21 16.90
CA LEU A 25 -11.64 -1.13 16.27
C LEU A 25 -10.74 -0.20 17.08
N GLN A 26 -9.54 -0.64 17.39
CA GLN A 26 -8.62 0.13 18.24
C GLN A 26 -7.18 0.06 17.74
N SER A 27 -6.53 1.21 17.73
CA SER A 27 -5.08 1.36 17.63
C SER A 27 -4.50 1.84 18.97
N SER A 28 -3.17 2.05 19.03
CA SER A 28 -2.52 2.66 20.18
C SER A 28 -2.97 4.10 20.48
N ARG A 29 -3.58 4.80 19.50
CA ARG A 29 -3.93 6.23 19.61
C ARG A 29 -5.41 6.55 19.40
N ARG A 30 -6.19 5.68 18.75
CA ARG A 30 -7.58 5.96 18.37
C ARG A 30 -8.45 4.72 18.57
N LYS A 31 -9.75 4.97 18.80
CA LYS A 31 -10.80 3.96 18.94
C LYS A 31 -11.97 4.34 18.04
N LEU A 32 -12.55 3.37 17.35
CA LEU A 32 -13.77 3.49 16.56
C LEU A 32 -14.74 2.40 16.98
N THR A 33 -15.97 2.79 17.29
CA THR A 33 -17.01 1.85 17.71
C THR A 33 -18.12 1.84 16.68
N PHE A 34 -18.45 0.65 16.19
CA PHE A 34 -19.65 0.40 15.41
C PHE A 34 -20.74 -0.04 16.38
N HIS A 35 -21.77 0.79 16.52
CA HIS A 35 -22.88 0.53 17.42
C HIS A 35 -23.87 -0.42 16.75
N GLN A 36 -24.03 -1.62 17.31
CA GLN A 36 -24.96 -2.65 16.82
C GLN A 36 -24.93 -2.82 15.28
N PRO A 37 -23.76 -3.12 14.68
CA PRO A 37 -23.64 -3.20 13.23
C PRO A 37 -24.52 -4.32 12.67
N GLU A 38 -25.04 -4.08 11.47
CA GLU A 38 -25.84 -5.04 10.71
C GLU A 38 -25.03 -6.33 10.40
N PRO A 39 -25.69 -7.49 10.19
CA PRO A 39 -25.01 -8.77 10.02
C PRO A 39 -24.00 -8.84 8.86
N GLY A 40 -24.33 -8.26 7.71
CA GLY A 40 -23.43 -8.16 6.56
C GLY A 40 -22.24 -7.27 6.85
N LEU A 41 -22.46 -6.10 7.46
CA LEU A 41 -21.40 -5.19 7.90
C LEU A 41 -20.43 -5.87 8.88
N LYS A 42 -20.95 -6.62 9.85
CA LYS A 42 -20.12 -7.42 10.77
C LYS A 42 -19.27 -8.43 10.02
N THR A 43 -19.88 -9.15 9.06
CA THR A 43 -19.17 -10.14 8.23
C THR A 43 -18.07 -9.50 7.40
N ALA A 44 -18.32 -8.32 6.82
CA ALA A 44 -17.30 -7.56 6.07
C ALA A 44 -16.15 -7.08 6.97
N LEU A 45 -16.44 -6.63 8.20
CA LEU A 45 -15.41 -6.25 9.18
C LEU A 45 -14.55 -7.45 9.61
N ASP A 46 -15.16 -8.62 9.82
CA ASP A 46 -14.44 -9.86 10.11
C ASP A 46 -13.59 -10.31 8.91
N ALA A 47 -14.10 -10.17 7.68
CA ALA A 47 -13.35 -10.46 6.46
C ALA A 47 -12.16 -9.51 6.25
N LEU A 48 -12.28 -8.22 6.61
CA LEU A 48 -11.16 -7.27 6.63
C LEU A 48 -10.04 -7.71 7.59
N LYS A 49 -10.37 -8.41 8.67
CA LYS A 49 -9.35 -8.96 9.58
C LYS A 49 -8.59 -10.14 8.96
N GLN A 50 -9.27 -10.93 8.10
CA GLN A 50 -8.64 -12.05 7.39
C GLN A 50 -7.78 -11.57 6.20
N GLY A 51 -8.18 -10.48 5.56
CA GLY A 51 -7.38 -9.84 4.51
C GLY A 51 -7.41 -10.54 3.15
N THR A 52 -8.43 -11.37 2.90
CA THR A 52 -8.51 -12.20 1.69
C THR A 52 -9.48 -11.68 0.64
N GLN A 53 -10.16 -10.56 0.92
CA GLN A 53 -11.23 -10.03 0.07
C GLN A 53 -10.83 -8.68 -0.53
N THR A 54 -11.27 -8.43 -1.76
CA THR A 54 -11.16 -7.11 -2.40
C THR A 54 -12.27 -6.18 -1.89
N PRO A 55 -12.13 -4.85 -2.05
CA PRO A 55 -13.19 -3.90 -1.69
C PRO A 55 -14.55 -4.25 -2.33
N GLU A 56 -14.55 -4.65 -3.60
CA GLU A 56 -15.78 -5.02 -4.32
C GLU A 56 -16.45 -6.26 -3.72
N GLN A 57 -15.66 -7.28 -3.37
CA GLN A 57 -16.19 -8.48 -2.72
C GLN A 57 -16.81 -8.16 -1.35
N LEU A 58 -16.16 -7.30 -0.56
CA LEU A 58 -16.71 -6.83 0.73
C LEU A 58 -18.00 -6.02 0.54
N GLN A 59 -18.05 -5.15 -0.47
CA GLN A 59 -19.26 -4.39 -0.81
C GLN A 59 -20.41 -5.31 -1.21
N THR A 60 -20.15 -6.34 -2.01
CA THR A 60 -21.15 -7.34 -2.41
C THR A 60 -21.68 -8.10 -1.20
N LEU A 61 -20.80 -8.54 -0.27
CA LEU A 61 -21.23 -9.21 0.96
C LEU A 61 -22.22 -8.36 1.78
N VAL A 62 -21.92 -7.06 1.93
CA VAL A 62 -22.82 -6.13 2.63
C VAL A 62 -24.11 -5.90 1.85
N LEU A 63 -24.02 -5.72 0.53
CA LEU A 63 -25.18 -5.48 -0.34
C LEU A 63 -26.17 -6.66 -0.30
N GLU A 64 -25.67 -7.88 -0.42
CA GLU A 64 -26.50 -9.09 -0.44
C GLU A 64 -27.20 -9.36 0.89
N THR A 65 -26.58 -8.97 2.01
CA THR A 65 -27.11 -9.25 3.35
C THR A 65 -27.94 -8.11 3.92
N ASP A 66 -27.46 -6.87 3.79
CA ASP A 66 -27.98 -5.70 4.48
C ASP A 66 -28.57 -4.63 3.53
N GLY A 67 -28.39 -4.80 2.22
CA GLY A 67 -28.93 -3.92 1.18
C GLY A 67 -28.11 -2.66 0.90
N THR A 68 -28.57 -1.88 -0.08
CA THR A 68 -27.83 -0.75 -0.67
C THR A 68 -27.44 0.33 0.33
N GLN A 69 -28.33 0.67 1.26
CA GLN A 69 -28.07 1.75 2.22
C GLN A 69 -26.91 1.42 3.17
N VAL A 70 -26.78 0.16 3.59
CA VAL A 70 -25.69 -0.27 4.47
C VAL A 70 -24.39 -0.39 3.67
N ARG A 71 -24.47 -0.82 2.40
CA ARG A 71 -23.32 -0.82 1.49
C ARG A 71 -22.72 0.58 1.30
N GLU A 72 -23.53 1.62 1.12
CA GLU A 72 -23.03 3.01 1.02
C GLU A 72 -22.34 3.49 2.30
N LYS A 73 -22.88 3.11 3.48
CA LYS A 73 -22.22 3.39 4.76
C LYS A 73 -20.88 2.67 4.85
N PHE A 74 -20.82 1.40 4.43
CA PHE A 74 -19.60 0.62 4.42
C PHE A 74 -18.53 1.26 3.54
N ASP A 75 -18.88 1.78 2.36
CA ASP A 75 -17.94 2.53 1.50
C ASP A 75 -17.35 3.73 2.22
N ALA A 76 -18.19 4.54 2.87
CA ALA A 76 -17.72 5.67 3.67
C ALA A 76 -16.81 5.23 4.84
N TYR A 77 -17.13 4.11 5.48
CA TYR A 77 -16.30 3.55 6.56
C TYR A 77 -14.96 3.05 6.04
N LEU A 78 -14.93 2.32 4.94
CA LEU A 78 -13.69 1.80 4.35
C LEU A 78 -12.78 2.96 3.94
N ASN A 79 -13.30 3.98 3.27
CA ASN A 79 -12.56 5.20 2.92
C ASN A 79 -11.98 5.85 4.16
N ARG A 80 -12.78 5.97 5.22
CA ARG A 80 -12.32 6.55 6.48
C ARG A 80 -11.21 5.73 7.12
N LEU A 81 -11.27 4.40 7.06
CA LEU A 81 -10.21 3.53 7.58
C LEU A 81 -8.92 3.66 6.75
N ILE A 82 -9.02 3.84 5.43
CA ILE A 82 -7.87 4.12 4.55
C ILE A 82 -7.21 5.46 4.92
N GLU A 83 -7.98 6.54 5.06
CA GLU A 83 -7.49 7.85 5.49
C GLU A 83 -6.77 7.79 6.85
N LEU A 84 -7.26 6.95 7.76
CA LEU A 84 -6.66 6.73 9.08
C LEU A 84 -5.34 5.95 9.01
N GLY A 85 -4.97 5.39 7.86
CA GLY A 85 -3.83 4.51 7.67
C GLY A 85 -4.05 3.13 8.32
N TRP A 86 -5.30 2.67 8.40
CA TRP A 86 -5.65 1.40 9.06
C TRP A 86 -5.82 0.24 8.07
N ILE A 87 -5.86 0.51 6.77
CA ILE A 87 -6.04 -0.50 5.73
C ILE A 87 -4.71 -0.73 4.99
N CYS A 88 -4.31 -1.99 4.91
CA CYS A 88 -3.24 -2.45 4.03
C CYS A 88 -3.85 -2.97 2.72
N HIS A 89 -3.11 -2.80 1.63
CA HIS A 89 -3.49 -3.32 0.30
C HIS A 89 -2.48 -4.37 -0.11
N ALA A 90 -2.94 -5.50 -0.64
CA ALA A 90 -2.06 -6.61 -0.99
C ALA A 90 -2.43 -7.23 -2.32
N ILE A 91 -1.40 -7.69 -3.03
CA ILE A 91 -1.58 -8.55 -4.21
C ILE A 91 -2.14 -9.89 -3.70
N PRO A 92 -3.30 -10.35 -4.18
CA PRO A 92 -3.87 -11.63 -3.76
C PRO A 92 -2.84 -12.74 -3.97
N PRO A 93 -2.68 -13.67 -3.01
CA PRO A 93 -1.79 -14.80 -3.22
C PRO A 93 -2.37 -15.71 -4.31
N SER A 94 -1.50 -16.28 -5.16
CA SER A 94 -1.91 -17.25 -6.19
C SER A 94 -2.56 -18.52 -5.63
N SER A 95 -2.41 -18.80 -4.33
CA SER A 95 -3.06 -19.88 -3.61
C SER A 95 -3.26 -19.48 -2.14
N PRO A 96 -4.32 -19.94 -1.45
CA PRO A 96 -4.58 -19.61 -0.03
C PRO A 96 -3.46 -19.96 0.95
N GLU A 97 -2.56 -20.87 0.57
CA GLU A 97 -1.45 -21.36 1.41
C GLU A 97 -0.21 -20.46 1.32
N LEU A 98 -0.19 -19.52 0.36
CA LEU A 98 0.94 -18.64 0.10
C LEU A 98 0.73 -17.26 0.70
N SER A 99 1.82 -16.63 1.11
CA SER A 99 1.79 -15.22 1.51
C SER A 99 1.62 -14.31 0.29
N PRO A 100 1.00 -13.11 0.46
CA PRO A 100 0.97 -12.10 -0.59
C PRO A 100 2.37 -11.75 -1.10
N LEU A 101 2.48 -11.56 -2.41
CA LEU A 101 3.73 -11.15 -3.08
C LEU A 101 4.22 -9.81 -2.52
N ALA A 102 3.31 -8.85 -2.37
CA ALA A 102 3.58 -7.51 -1.87
C ALA A 102 2.39 -6.97 -1.08
N ILE A 103 2.69 -6.25 0.01
CA ILE A 103 1.69 -5.60 0.88
C ILE A 103 2.08 -4.14 1.07
N ALA A 104 1.24 -3.23 0.62
CA ALA A 104 1.32 -1.81 0.94
C ALA A 104 0.76 -1.55 2.35
N ILE A 105 1.62 -1.06 3.24
CA ILE A 105 1.35 -0.82 4.65
C ILE A 105 1.48 0.67 4.95
N PRO A 106 0.41 1.34 5.39
CA PRO A 106 0.49 2.71 5.86
C PRO A 106 1.36 2.81 7.13
N MET A 107 2.31 3.75 7.16
CA MET A 107 3.08 4.06 8.37
C MET A 107 2.29 5.01 9.28
N VAL A 108 1.64 6.00 8.69
CA VAL A 108 0.88 7.06 9.37
C VAL A 108 -0.45 7.32 8.65
N GLY A 109 -1.32 8.14 9.25
CA GLY A 109 -2.56 8.61 8.61
C GLY A 109 -2.32 9.63 7.49
N ASP A 110 -3.40 9.98 6.79
CA ASP A 110 -3.40 10.74 5.54
C ASP A 110 -2.44 10.10 4.52
N TYR A 111 -2.50 8.76 4.45
CA TYR A 111 -1.83 7.94 3.47
C TYR A 111 -2.61 8.02 2.16
N TYR A 112 -1.98 8.58 1.12
CA TYR A 112 -2.56 8.60 -0.21
C TYR A 112 -2.30 7.28 -0.91
N PHE A 113 -3.38 6.66 -1.38
CA PHE A 113 -3.35 5.42 -2.12
C PHE A 113 -4.46 5.46 -3.15
N ASP A 114 -4.11 5.82 -4.38
CA ASP A 114 -5.03 5.93 -5.50
C ASP A 114 -4.33 5.47 -6.76
N CYS A 115 -4.95 4.57 -7.53
CA CYS A 115 -4.45 4.15 -8.83
C CYS A 115 -5.41 4.66 -9.90
N PRO A 116 -4.97 5.58 -10.78
CA PRO A 116 -5.78 5.93 -11.94
C PRO A 116 -5.90 4.71 -12.87
N GLU A 117 -6.80 4.80 -13.84
CA GLU A 117 -6.86 3.86 -14.95
C GLU A 117 -5.55 3.94 -15.76
N ILE A 118 -4.97 2.79 -16.07
CA ILE A 118 -3.69 2.67 -16.77
C ILE A 118 -3.95 2.05 -18.13
N ASP A 119 -3.49 2.71 -19.18
CA ASP A 119 -3.36 2.10 -20.50
C ASP A 119 -2.09 1.22 -20.52
N TRP A 120 -2.28 -0.07 -20.27
CA TRP A 120 -1.17 -1.02 -20.10
C TRP A 120 -0.34 -1.23 -21.38
N ASP A 121 -0.88 -0.89 -22.54
CA ASP A 121 -0.18 -1.01 -23.82
C ASP A 121 0.67 0.25 -24.11
N ALA A 122 0.33 1.39 -23.50
CA ALA A 122 0.97 2.67 -23.77
C ALA A 122 1.98 3.09 -22.69
N ILE A 123 1.90 2.54 -21.47
CA ILE A 123 2.65 3.05 -20.32
C ILE A 123 3.77 2.09 -19.87
N ALA A 124 4.96 2.68 -19.66
CA ALA A 124 6.08 2.05 -18.97
C ALA A 124 6.33 2.76 -17.63
N PHE A 125 6.75 1.98 -16.63
CA PHE A 125 7.00 2.44 -15.27
C PHE A 125 8.48 2.34 -14.92
N THR A 126 8.96 3.33 -14.19
CA THR A 126 10.31 3.35 -13.59
C THR A 126 10.17 3.55 -12.09
N LEU A 127 11.07 2.95 -11.31
CA LEU A 127 11.14 3.17 -9.87
C LEU A 127 11.49 4.64 -9.58
N SER A 128 10.78 5.28 -8.64
CA SER A 128 11.13 6.62 -8.15
C SER A 128 12.59 6.63 -7.69
N ARG A 129 13.34 7.68 -8.02
CA ARG A 129 14.76 7.81 -7.62
C ARG A 129 14.93 7.94 -6.10
N PHE A 130 13.84 8.23 -5.40
CA PHE A 130 13.80 8.32 -3.95
C PHE A 130 13.42 7.00 -3.27
N ALA A 131 12.94 6.02 -4.04
CA ALA A 131 12.57 4.73 -3.50
C ALA A 131 13.81 3.84 -3.26
N TYR A 132 13.82 3.10 -2.15
CA TYR A 132 14.93 2.24 -1.76
C TYR A 132 14.44 0.96 -1.10
N LEU A 133 15.17 -0.13 -1.38
CA LEU A 133 15.00 -1.41 -0.71
C LEU A 133 15.94 -1.50 0.49
N HIS A 134 15.43 -2.00 1.60
CA HIS A 134 16.25 -2.35 2.75
C HIS A 134 15.61 -3.51 3.54
N GLN A 135 16.41 -4.13 4.41
CA GLN A 135 15.93 -5.18 5.28
C GLN A 135 15.31 -4.59 6.55
N VAL A 136 14.15 -5.15 6.94
CA VAL A 136 13.50 -4.90 8.23
C VAL A 136 13.07 -6.25 8.79
N GLU A 137 13.61 -6.64 9.96
CA GLU A 137 13.17 -7.84 10.70
C GLU A 137 13.17 -9.16 9.90
N GLY A 138 14.06 -9.29 8.92
CA GLY A 138 14.20 -10.48 8.08
C GLY A 138 13.48 -10.39 6.74
N GLU A 139 12.68 -9.34 6.52
CA GLU A 139 11.91 -9.12 5.29
C GLU A 139 12.50 -7.97 4.47
N MET A 140 12.27 -8.01 3.16
CA MET A 140 12.59 -6.90 2.28
C MET A 140 11.44 -5.89 2.26
N VAL A 141 11.79 -4.62 2.41
CA VAL A 141 10.83 -3.51 2.42
C VAL A 141 11.28 -2.46 1.40
N LEU A 142 10.34 -1.98 0.59
CA LEU A 142 10.49 -0.80 -0.27
C LEU A 142 9.86 0.40 0.41
N GLU A 143 10.62 1.48 0.54
CA GLU A 143 10.16 2.74 1.11
C GLU A 143 10.59 3.92 0.22
N SER A 144 9.90 5.05 0.37
CA SER A 144 10.30 6.31 -0.25
C SER A 144 10.01 7.45 0.73
N PRO A 145 10.91 8.46 0.85
CA PRO A 145 10.66 9.62 1.69
C PRO A 145 9.51 10.50 1.20
N LEU A 146 9.03 10.30 -0.05
CA LEU A 146 7.89 11.01 -0.62
C LEU A 146 6.55 10.55 -0.06
N THR A 147 6.49 9.30 0.41
CA THR A 147 5.23 8.63 0.72
C THR A 147 5.12 8.33 2.22
N LYS A 148 3.90 8.00 2.66
CA LYS A 148 3.57 7.68 4.06
C LYS A 148 3.34 6.19 4.28
N GLY A 149 3.72 5.37 3.31
CA GLY A 149 3.56 3.92 3.35
C GLY A 149 4.85 3.23 2.95
N LYS A 150 4.85 1.92 3.15
CA LYS A 150 5.93 1.03 2.77
C LYS A 150 5.37 -0.20 2.10
N ILE A 151 6.11 -0.79 1.17
CA ILE A 151 5.75 -2.08 0.58
C ILE A 151 6.60 -3.15 1.24
N LYS A 152 5.94 -4.15 1.82
CA LYS A 152 6.59 -5.32 2.41
C LYS A 152 6.50 -6.48 1.42
N PHE A 153 7.61 -7.18 1.21
CA PHE A 153 7.65 -8.37 0.37
C PHE A 153 7.91 -9.61 1.19
N SER A 154 7.06 -10.62 1.02
CA SER A 154 7.21 -11.94 1.67
C SER A 154 7.87 -12.97 0.74
N ASP A 155 8.10 -12.59 -0.52
CA ASP A 155 8.62 -13.44 -1.59
C ASP A 155 9.72 -12.68 -2.35
N TRP A 156 10.82 -13.38 -2.66
CA TRP A 156 11.99 -12.80 -3.34
C TRP A 156 11.66 -12.23 -4.73
N ARG A 157 10.60 -12.73 -5.38
CA ARG A 157 10.12 -12.23 -6.66
C ARG A 157 9.73 -10.76 -6.59
N GLY A 158 9.23 -10.30 -5.44
CA GLY A 158 8.88 -8.88 -5.23
C GLY A 158 10.09 -7.95 -5.40
N PRO A 159 11.15 -8.06 -4.58
CA PRO A 159 12.39 -7.31 -4.77
C PRO A 159 13.05 -7.54 -6.14
N GLY A 160 12.91 -8.75 -6.71
CA GLY A 160 13.32 -9.04 -8.07
C GLY A 160 12.64 -8.13 -9.10
N LEU A 161 11.31 -7.98 -9.04
CA LEU A 161 10.55 -7.09 -9.91
C LEU A 161 10.97 -5.62 -9.71
N VAL A 162 11.17 -5.20 -8.45
CA VAL A 162 11.66 -3.84 -8.13
C VAL A 162 13.00 -3.55 -8.82
N SER A 163 13.90 -4.53 -8.89
CA SER A 163 15.21 -4.33 -9.52
C SER A 163 15.13 -4.06 -11.03
N GLN A 164 14.17 -4.67 -11.72
CA GLN A 164 13.94 -4.46 -13.16
C GLN A 164 13.43 -3.04 -13.46
N LEU A 165 12.74 -2.43 -12.49
CA LEU A 165 12.23 -1.06 -12.57
C LEU A 165 13.32 0.02 -12.40
N SER A 166 14.61 -0.36 -12.37
CA SER A 166 15.72 0.59 -12.50
C SER A 166 15.80 1.25 -13.89
N GLN A 167 15.04 0.71 -14.85
CA GLN A 167 14.78 1.25 -16.17
C GLN A 167 13.26 1.21 -16.43
N PRO A 168 12.73 1.96 -17.42
CA PRO A 168 11.32 1.86 -17.80
C PRO A 168 10.92 0.43 -18.20
N GLN A 169 9.86 -0.10 -17.60
CA GLN A 169 9.33 -1.44 -17.86
C GLN A 169 7.81 -1.42 -18.07
N THR A 170 7.31 -2.27 -18.97
CA THR A 170 5.87 -2.52 -19.12
C THR A 170 5.45 -3.75 -18.30
N ALA A 171 4.15 -3.96 -18.10
CA ALA A 171 3.66 -5.18 -17.46
C ALA A 171 4.07 -6.44 -18.24
N ALA A 172 4.00 -6.37 -19.58
CA ALA A 172 4.38 -7.45 -20.48
C ALA A 172 5.87 -7.81 -20.34
N SER A 173 6.79 -6.82 -20.30
CA SER A 173 8.22 -7.10 -20.14
C SER A 173 8.52 -7.71 -18.76
N LEU A 174 7.96 -7.16 -17.68
CA LEU A 174 8.17 -7.69 -16.33
C LEU A 174 7.71 -9.15 -16.17
N SER A 175 6.63 -9.53 -16.84
CA SER A 175 6.10 -10.91 -16.78
C SER A 175 7.06 -11.95 -17.39
N GLN A 176 7.97 -11.53 -18.26
CA GLN A 176 8.92 -12.42 -18.92
C GLN A 176 10.21 -12.62 -18.09
N GLU A 177 10.53 -11.69 -17.19
CA GLU A 177 11.79 -11.69 -16.44
C GLU A 177 11.78 -12.65 -15.24
N ILE A 178 10.63 -12.86 -14.60
CA ILE A 178 10.54 -13.60 -13.35
C ILE A 178 9.60 -14.81 -13.45
N PRO A 179 10.11 -16.03 -13.23
CA PRO A 179 9.28 -17.24 -13.28
C PRO A 179 8.07 -17.19 -12.34
N GLY A 180 6.91 -17.58 -12.87
CA GLY A 180 5.66 -17.63 -12.11
C GLY A 180 5.01 -16.27 -11.85
N ILE A 181 5.51 -15.20 -12.47
CA ILE A 181 4.81 -13.92 -12.56
C ILE A 181 4.08 -13.87 -13.90
N THR A 182 2.75 -13.87 -13.86
CA THR A 182 1.92 -13.62 -15.04
C THR A 182 1.84 -12.12 -15.31
N GLU A 183 1.41 -11.75 -16.51
CA GLU A 183 1.16 -10.35 -16.85
C GLU A 183 0.13 -9.70 -15.91
N GLU A 184 -0.94 -10.43 -15.53
CA GLU A 184 -1.92 -9.96 -14.55
C GLU A 184 -1.28 -9.64 -13.19
N ILE A 185 -0.38 -10.51 -12.70
CA ILE A 185 0.34 -10.26 -11.45
C ILE A 185 1.30 -9.07 -11.60
N ALA A 186 1.94 -8.91 -12.76
CA ALA A 186 2.78 -7.76 -13.05
C ALA A 186 1.97 -6.45 -13.07
N GLN A 187 0.77 -6.45 -13.65
CA GLN A 187 -0.16 -5.31 -13.62
C GLN A 187 -0.57 -4.99 -12.18
N GLN A 188 -0.99 -5.98 -11.39
CA GLN A 188 -1.34 -5.79 -9.98
C GLN A 188 -0.16 -5.23 -9.17
N PHE A 189 1.06 -5.71 -9.44
CA PHE A 189 2.27 -5.23 -8.81
C PHE A 189 2.56 -3.78 -9.16
N LEU A 190 2.53 -3.43 -10.44
CA LEU A 190 2.72 -2.06 -10.92
C LEU A 190 1.64 -1.12 -10.35
N SER A 191 0.36 -1.51 -10.36
CA SER A 191 -0.73 -0.75 -9.76
C SER A 191 -0.53 -0.52 -8.26
N LEU A 192 -0.11 -1.56 -7.50
CA LEU A 192 0.17 -1.42 -6.06
C LEU A 192 1.27 -0.40 -5.80
N LEU A 193 2.38 -0.49 -6.53
CA LEU A 193 3.53 0.39 -6.34
C LEU A 193 3.25 1.80 -6.84
N PHE A 194 2.54 1.96 -7.95
CA PHE A 194 2.14 3.26 -8.50
C PHE A 194 1.16 3.97 -7.56
N ALA A 195 0.15 3.27 -7.06
CA ALA A 195 -0.79 3.80 -6.07
C ALA A 195 -0.09 4.21 -4.76
N ALA A 196 0.96 3.48 -4.38
CA ALA A 196 1.80 3.81 -3.24
C ALA A 196 2.83 4.91 -3.54
N GLN A 197 2.80 5.54 -4.73
CA GLN A 197 3.72 6.59 -5.18
C GLN A 197 5.19 6.15 -5.16
N MET A 198 5.44 4.88 -5.49
CA MET A 198 6.80 4.32 -5.59
C MET A 198 7.34 4.36 -7.02
N LEU A 199 6.49 4.65 -8.02
CA LEU A 199 6.83 4.63 -9.45
C LEU A 199 6.55 5.98 -10.11
N SER A 200 7.30 6.25 -11.16
CA SER A 200 7.00 7.23 -12.18
C SER A 200 6.49 6.53 -13.44
N ALA A 201 5.53 7.14 -14.14
CA ALA A 201 5.02 6.65 -15.42
C ALA A 201 5.64 7.43 -16.58
N SER A 202 5.75 6.77 -17.73
CA SER A 202 6.25 7.33 -18.98
C SER A 202 5.57 6.61 -20.16
N PHE A 203 5.52 7.22 -21.34
CA PHE A 203 5.06 6.50 -22.53
C PHE A 203 6.09 5.42 -22.91
N ALA A 204 5.60 4.22 -23.23
CA ALA A 204 6.43 3.09 -23.63
C ALA A 204 7.08 3.27 -25.00
N SER A 205 6.52 4.16 -25.83
CA SER A 205 7.08 4.59 -27.12
C SER A 205 7.26 6.11 -27.13
N PRO A 206 8.23 6.64 -27.89
CA PRO A 206 8.39 8.08 -28.05
C PRO A 206 7.09 8.71 -28.57
N VAL A 207 6.60 9.71 -27.85
CA VAL A 207 5.45 10.54 -28.22
C VAL A 207 5.94 11.92 -28.68
N GLU A 208 5.08 12.68 -29.36
CA GLU A 208 5.38 14.07 -29.71
C GLU A 208 5.60 14.93 -28.44
N GLU A 209 6.43 15.97 -28.52
CA GLU A 209 6.95 16.74 -27.37
C GLU A 209 5.89 17.29 -26.40
N ASP A 210 4.62 17.40 -26.82
CA ASP A 210 3.54 17.97 -26.02
C ASP A 210 2.85 16.97 -25.07
N GLU A 211 3.16 15.66 -25.16
CA GLU A 211 2.59 14.60 -24.32
C GLU A 211 3.66 13.95 -23.41
N GLU A 212 4.57 14.72 -22.80
CA GLU A 212 5.59 14.13 -21.93
C GLU A 212 5.13 14.03 -20.46
N PHE A 213 5.44 12.91 -19.80
CA PHE A 213 5.21 12.78 -18.36
C PHE A 213 6.23 13.61 -17.59
N GLU A 214 5.75 14.33 -16.57
CA GLU A 214 6.64 15.07 -15.67
C GLU A 214 7.57 14.13 -14.89
N SER A 215 8.88 14.30 -15.04
CA SER A 215 9.89 13.51 -14.34
C SER A 215 10.29 14.15 -13.00
N GLU A 216 10.70 13.32 -12.03
CA GLU A 216 11.22 13.78 -10.74
C GLU A 216 12.52 14.62 -10.87
N GLU A 217 13.17 14.56 -12.03
CA GLU A 217 14.36 15.34 -12.38
C GLU A 217 14.03 16.68 -13.05
N ALA A 218 12.80 16.87 -13.53
CA ALA A 218 12.34 18.11 -14.17
C ALA A 218 11.35 18.90 -13.30
N THR A 219 10.72 18.28 -12.30
CA THR A 219 9.64 18.91 -11.51
C THR A 219 10.12 19.52 -10.20
N PRO A 220 10.02 20.85 -9.99
CA PRO A 220 10.19 21.47 -8.69
C PRO A 220 9.05 21.07 -7.70
N PRO A 221 9.36 20.87 -6.41
CA PRO A 221 10.66 21.04 -5.77
C PRO A 221 11.55 19.79 -5.81
N LEU A 222 11.10 18.68 -6.42
CA LEU A 222 11.80 17.39 -6.36
C LEU A 222 13.19 17.46 -7.00
N VAL A 223 13.34 18.18 -8.10
CA VAL A 223 14.64 18.39 -8.78
C VAL A 223 15.75 18.92 -7.85
N PHE A 224 15.40 19.64 -6.78
CA PHE A 224 16.38 20.22 -5.85
C PHE A 224 16.87 19.26 -4.77
N TRP A 225 16.29 18.06 -4.66
CA TRP A 225 16.59 17.12 -3.60
C TRP A 225 17.51 16.00 -4.08
N GLU A 226 18.56 15.74 -3.33
CA GLU A 226 19.28 14.47 -3.38
C GLU A 226 18.58 13.41 -2.52
N PHE A 227 18.76 12.14 -2.86
CA PHE A 227 18.12 11.01 -2.16
C PHE A 227 18.37 11.06 -0.65
N HIS A 228 19.64 11.18 -0.24
CA HIS A 228 20.04 11.11 1.15
C HIS A 228 19.55 12.31 1.95
N ASP A 229 19.48 13.49 1.34
CA ASP A 229 18.98 14.71 1.96
C ASP A 229 17.47 14.61 2.23
N LEU A 230 16.69 14.19 1.23
CA LEU A 230 15.25 14.05 1.39
C LEU A 230 14.90 12.91 2.35
N LEU A 231 15.66 11.81 2.32
CA LEU A 231 15.50 10.73 3.27
C LEU A 231 15.75 11.19 4.70
N PHE A 232 16.87 11.87 4.97
CA PHE A 232 17.17 12.42 6.29
C PHE A 232 16.12 13.44 6.74
N HIS A 233 15.71 14.34 5.85
CA HIS A 233 14.68 15.34 6.10
C HIS A 233 13.31 14.72 6.44
N SER A 234 12.94 13.63 5.77
CA SER A 234 11.70 12.90 6.03
C SER A 234 11.77 12.14 7.36
N ARG A 235 12.89 11.45 7.62
CA ARG A 235 13.11 10.62 8.83
C ARG A 235 13.37 11.38 10.12
N SER A 236 13.63 12.68 10.03
CA SER A 236 13.84 13.54 11.19
C SER A 236 12.55 14.25 11.65
N ARG A 237 11.40 13.98 11.00
CA ARG A 237 10.14 14.71 11.25
C ARG A 237 8.97 13.77 11.54
N LEU A 238 8.25 14.09 12.61
CA LEU A 238 7.01 13.40 12.96
C LEU A 238 5.96 13.55 11.85
N GLY A 239 5.11 12.52 11.70
CA GLY A 239 3.97 12.55 10.78
C GLY A 239 4.27 12.11 9.35
N ARG A 240 5.50 11.68 9.04
CA ARG A 240 5.86 11.04 7.76
C ARG A 240 6.14 9.54 7.88
N HIS A 241 6.56 9.11 9.07
CA HIS A 241 6.86 7.71 9.39
C HIS A 241 6.41 7.39 10.82
N ASN A 242 6.47 6.11 11.19
CA ASN A 242 6.14 5.62 12.53
C ASN A 242 7.35 5.15 13.36
N ASN A 243 8.58 5.37 12.88
CA ASN A 243 9.78 5.08 13.66
C ASN A 243 9.80 5.86 14.99
N PRO A 244 10.36 5.27 16.06
CA PRO A 244 10.62 5.99 17.31
C PRO A 244 11.46 7.25 17.07
N LEU A 245 11.10 8.36 17.72
CA LEU A 245 11.80 9.64 17.64
C LEU A 245 12.02 10.23 19.03
N GLY A 246 13.14 10.91 19.22
CA GLY A 246 13.49 11.58 20.48
C GLY A 246 14.21 10.68 21.48
N ALA A 247 13.89 10.83 22.77
CA ALA A 247 14.58 10.20 23.89
C ALA A 247 14.20 8.72 24.07
N ILE A 248 14.60 7.86 23.12
CA ILE A 248 14.23 6.44 23.04
C ILE A 248 15.14 5.49 23.83
N PHE A 249 16.30 5.97 24.31
CA PHE A 249 17.26 5.27 25.17
C PHE A 249 17.36 3.73 24.99
N PRO A 250 17.54 3.21 23.76
CA PRO A 250 17.29 1.79 23.45
C PRO A 250 18.28 0.81 24.11
N TYR A 251 19.42 1.33 24.59
CA TYR A 251 20.52 0.56 25.18
C TYR A 251 20.67 0.73 26.70
N VAL A 252 19.84 1.56 27.34
CA VAL A 252 19.88 1.68 28.81
C VAL A 252 19.60 0.33 29.45
N GLY A 253 20.54 -0.14 30.28
CA GLY A 253 20.47 -1.44 30.95
C GLY A 253 20.73 -2.66 30.06
N LYS A 254 21.09 -2.47 28.78
CA LYS A 254 21.48 -3.55 27.86
C LYS A 254 22.98 -3.57 27.58
N ILE A 255 23.63 -2.41 27.63
CA ILE A 255 25.06 -2.24 27.43
C ILE A 255 25.58 -1.49 28.65
N ASP A 256 26.57 -2.06 29.32
CA ASP A 256 27.25 -1.38 30.43
C ASP A 256 28.00 -0.14 29.90
N PRO A 257 28.09 0.96 30.67
CA PRO A 257 28.71 2.21 30.24
C PRO A 257 30.20 2.11 29.86
#